data_AF-A0A510J7U8-F1
#
_entry.id   AF-A0A510J7U8-F1
#
_cell.length_a   1.000
_cell.length_b   1.000
_cell.length_c   1.000
_cell.angle_alpha   90.00
_cell.angle_beta   90.00
_cell.angle_gamma   90.00
#
_symmetry.space_group_name_H-M   'P 1'
#
loop_
_entity.id
_entity.type
_entity.pdbx_description
1 polymer ?
#
loop_
_entity_poly.entity_id
_entity_poly.type
_entity_poly.pdbx_seq_one_letter_code
_entity_poly.pdbx_strand_id
1 'polypeptide(L)'
;MKKYLFLFLLAPVLVNASTTEIRFGGNLLSKGKFKNEFSGNTFSKKDIVKNGFGASIEARDSIDDFEIGLGIGLKYNSLKSIENSKSKNIVSVPIYFVGKGNLFNNFTDGKVAPYIRYELGYAFRNGNLKWENQKNSGEIKFGGGVYASAGLGIQYKNFTTDLSYNWEGIRVKRNYKTAAYNYSDKFTLHQGFVTLNVGYAFEK
;
A
#
# COMPACT_ATOMS: atom_id res chain seq x y z
N MET A 1 14.83 -16.00 -10.03
CA MET A 1 15.07 -14.94 -11.04
C MET A 1 13.87 -14.01 -11.32
N LYS A 2 12.62 -14.32 -10.93
CA LYS A 2 11.43 -13.47 -11.21
C LYS A 2 11.21 -12.24 -10.28
N LYS A 3 12.07 -11.97 -9.30
CA LYS A 3 11.79 -11.00 -8.20
C LYS A 3 12.27 -9.57 -8.46
N TYR A 4 13.11 -9.33 -9.47
CA TYR A 4 13.69 -8.01 -9.77
C TYR A 4 13.18 -7.38 -11.07
N LEU A 5 12.32 -8.08 -11.82
CA LEU A 5 11.86 -7.64 -13.14
C LEU A 5 11.05 -6.33 -13.07
N PHE A 6 10.40 -6.05 -11.94
CA PHE A 6 9.61 -4.83 -11.74
C PHE A 6 10.44 -3.57 -11.50
N LEU A 7 11.67 -3.69 -10.98
CA LEU A 7 12.56 -2.53 -10.81
C LEU A 7 13.03 -1.98 -12.16
N PHE A 8 13.15 -2.85 -13.17
CA PHE A 8 13.57 -2.46 -14.53
C PHE A 8 12.47 -1.73 -15.32
N LEU A 9 11.19 -1.91 -14.98
CA LEU A 9 10.07 -1.26 -15.68
C LEU A 9 10.01 0.26 -15.43
N LEU A 10 10.53 0.75 -14.30
CA LEU A 10 10.48 2.18 -13.96
C LEU A 10 11.68 2.98 -14.49
N ALA A 11 12.81 2.31 -14.78
CA ALA A 11 14.03 2.98 -15.24
C ALA A 11 13.83 3.94 -16.43
N PRO A 12 13.11 3.59 -17.51
CA PRO A 12 12.92 4.51 -18.64
C PRO A 12 12.03 5.71 -18.30
N VAL A 13 11.09 5.56 -17.36
CA VAL A 13 10.20 6.65 -16.92
C VAL A 13 10.96 7.63 -16.03
N LEU A 14 11.81 7.13 -15.14
CA LEU A 14 12.67 7.95 -14.25
C LEU A 14 13.66 8.82 -15.02
N VAL A 15 14.16 8.36 -16.17
CA VAL A 15 15.12 9.11 -16.99
C VAL A 15 14.46 10.30 -17.69
N ASN A 16 13.22 10.15 -18.18
CA ASN A 16 12.55 11.17 -19.00
C ASN A 16 11.59 12.07 -18.21
N ALA A 17 11.20 11.69 -17.00
CA ALA A 17 10.26 12.48 -16.22
C ALA A 17 10.86 13.83 -15.77
N SER A 18 10.03 14.87 -15.85
CA SER A 18 10.35 16.23 -15.36
C SER A 18 10.64 16.27 -13.86
N THR A 19 9.92 15.45 -13.08
CA THR A 19 10.05 15.36 -11.63
C THR A 19 10.24 13.92 -11.22
N THR A 20 11.29 13.64 -10.45
CA THR A 20 11.46 12.37 -9.75
C THR A 20 11.35 12.62 -8.26
N GLU A 21 10.54 11.85 -7.54
CA GLU A 21 10.36 12.05 -6.09
C GLU A 21 10.60 10.77 -5.31
N ILE A 22 11.43 10.86 -4.26
CA ILE A 22 11.60 9.81 -3.27
C ILE A 22 10.73 10.13 -2.07
N ARG A 23 9.95 9.16 -1.61
CA ARG A 23 8.96 9.36 -0.55
C ARG A 23 9.05 8.28 0.50
N PHE A 24 8.79 8.65 1.75
CA PHE A 24 8.72 7.76 2.89
C PHE A 24 7.39 7.97 3.61
N GLY A 25 6.70 6.88 3.93
CA GLY A 25 5.37 6.91 4.54
C GLY A 25 5.28 6.03 5.77
N GLY A 26 4.58 6.52 6.80
CA GLY A 26 4.26 5.78 8.03
C GLY A 26 2.75 5.73 8.28
N ASN A 27 2.19 4.54 8.51
CA ASN A 27 0.77 4.39 8.82
C ASN A 27 0.50 4.90 10.24
N LEU A 28 -0.38 5.90 10.36
CA LEU A 28 -0.80 6.49 11.62
C LEU A 28 -2.01 5.79 12.22
N LEU A 29 -3.00 5.49 11.38
CA LEU A 29 -4.25 4.85 11.80
C LEU A 29 -4.62 3.75 10.80
N SER A 30 -5.00 2.58 11.30
CA SER A 30 -5.62 1.54 10.48
C SER A 30 -7.10 1.47 10.83
N LYS A 31 -7.96 1.40 9.82
CA LYS A 31 -9.38 1.04 9.96
C LYS A 31 -9.65 -0.09 8.99
N GLY A 32 -9.32 -1.32 9.41
CA GLY A 32 -9.72 -2.52 8.68
C GLY A 32 -11.16 -2.90 9.03
N LYS A 33 -12.11 -2.73 8.10
CA LYS A 33 -13.46 -3.26 8.27
C LYS A 33 -13.56 -4.65 7.61
N PHE A 34 -13.78 -5.69 8.41
CA PHE A 34 -14.24 -6.98 7.91
C PHE A 34 -15.65 -6.80 7.37
N LYS A 35 -15.84 -6.94 6.06
CA LYS A 35 -17.17 -7.10 5.48
C LYS A 35 -17.27 -8.52 4.94
N ASN A 36 -17.74 -9.43 5.78
CA ASN A 36 -18.45 -10.63 5.37
C ASN A 36 -19.36 -11.09 6.52
N GLU A 37 -20.65 -11.17 6.20
CA GLU A 37 -21.63 -11.98 6.91
C GLU A 37 -21.25 -13.44 6.70
N PHE A 38 -20.64 -14.09 7.69
CA PHE A 38 -20.80 -15.53 7.83
C PHE A 38 -20.67 -15.93 9.31
N SER A 39 -21.69 -16.69 9.70
CA SER A 39 -22.04 -17.16 11.03
C SER A 39 -20.89 -17.63 11.91
N GLY A 40 -20.94 -17.22 13.19
CA GLY A 40 -20.71 -18.15 14.29
C GLY A 40 -19.49 -17.92 15.18
N ASN A 41 -18.44 -17.21 14.74
CA ASN A 41 -17.29 -16.92 15.61
C ASN A 41 -16.80 -15.48 15.43
N THR A 42 -17.13 -14.67 16.42
CA THR A 42 -16.76 -13.25 16.56
C THR A 42 -15.25 -13.11 16.73
N PHE A 43 -14.49 -13.12 15.64
CA PHE A 43 -13.16 -12.51 15.64
C PHE A 43 -13.35 -11.00 15.78
N SER A 44 -13.18 -10.50 17.01
CA SER A 44 -13.33 -9.09 17.36
C SER A 44 -12.47 -8.17 16.48
N LYS A 45 -13.08 -7.67 15.40
CA LYS A 45 -13.20 -6.27 14.91
C LYS A 45 -12.04 -5.25 15.08
N LYS A 46 -10.81 -5.65 15.43
CA LYS A 46 -9.69 -4.71 15.68
C LYS A 46 -8.42 -5.14 14.93
N ASP A 47 -8.12 -4.40 13.87
CA ASP A 47 -6.79 -4.10 13.31
C ASP A 47 -5.80 -5.28 13.26
N ILE A 48 -5.98 -6.17 12.27
CA ILE A 48 -5.04 -7.28 12.02
C ILE A 48 -3.69 -6.78 11.47
N VAL A 49 -3.67 -5.63 10.78
CA VAL A 49 -2.43 -5.00 10.31
C VAL A 49 -2.15 -3.77 11.17
N LYS A 50 -1.06 -3.81 11.94
CA LYS A 50 -0.55 -2.66 12.69
C LYS A 50 0.53 -1.95 11.87
N ASN A 51 0.68 -0.65 12.14
CA ASN A 51 1.77 0.26 11.74
C ASN A 51 2.74 -0.33 10.72
N GLY A 52 2.61 0.14 9.48
CA GLY A 52 3.54 -0.14 8.41
C GLY A 52 4.33 1.11 8.04
N PHE A 53 5.52 0.90 7.51
CA PHE A 53 6.30 1.95 6.87
C PHE A 53 6.57 1.56 5.42
N GLY A 54 6.80 2.54 4.57
CA GLY A 54 7.16 2.28 3.19
C GLY A 54 8.03 3.38 2.61
N ALA A 55 8.70 3.02 1.53
CA ALA A 55 9.39 3.96 0.67
C ALA A 55 8.85 3.82 -0.75
N SER A 56 8.78 4.91 -1.50
CA SER A 56 8.43 4.88 -2.92
C SER A 56 9.30 5.83 -3.73
N ILE A 57 9.36 5.53 -5.02
CA ILE A 57 9.96 6.39 -6.03
C ILE A 57 8.90 6.64 -7.08
N GLU A 58 8.73 7.91 -7.43
CA GLU A 58 7.78 8.39 -8.42
C GLU A 58 8.48 9.17 -9.50
N ALA A 59 8.01 9.01 -10.72
CA ALA A 59 8.41 9.77 -11.89
C ALA A 59 7.14 10.42 -12.46
N ARG A 60 7.13 11.76 -12.57
CA ARG A 60 5.98 12.55 -13.00
C ARG A 60 6.36 13.60 -14.04
N ASP A 61 5.41 13.86 -14.91
CA ASP A 61 5.44 14.92 -15.91
C ASP A 61 4.35 15.94 -15.64
N SER A 62 4.71 17.21 -15.78
CA SER A 62 3.78 18.33 -15.68
C SER A 62 2.94 18.45 -16.94
N ILE A 63 1.63 18.50 -16.76
CA ILE A 63 0.61 18.78 -17.77
C ILE A 63 -0.23 19.92 -17.20
N ASP A 64 0.03 21.14 -17.68
CA ASP A 64 -0.54 22.38 -17.12
C ASP A 64 -0.31 22.48 -15.60
N ASP A 65 -1.38 22.60 -14.81
CA ASP A 65 -1.35 22.71 -13.35
C ASP A 65 -1.33 21.35 -12.62
N PHE A 66 -1.25 20.24 -13.37
CA PHE A 66 -1.27 18.88 -12.84
C PHE A 66 -0.01 18.11 -13.19
N GLU A 67 0.57 17.40 -12.23
CA GLU A 67 1.61 16.41 -12.47
C GLU A 67 0.97 15.02 -12.54
N ILE A 68 1.30 14.24 -13.56
CA ILE A 68 0.89 12.83 -13.66
C ILE A 68 2.09 11.93 -13.90
N GLY A 69 2.00 10.67 -13.48
CA GLY A 69 3.07 9.73 -13.76
C GLY A 69 2.90 8.37 -13.11
N LEU A 70 4.04 7.72 -12.85
CA LEU A 70 4.11 6.36 -12.33
C LEU A 70 4.97 6.30 -11.07
N GLY A 71 4.56 5.44 -10.14
CA GLY A 71 5.26 5.18 -8.90
C GLY A 71 5.40 3.69 -8.61
N ILE A 72 6.48 3.35 -7.93
CA ILE A 72 6.68 2.05 -7.29
C ILE A 72 7.02 2.24 -5.83
N GLY A 73 6.44 1.41 -4.97
CA GLY A 73 6.73 1.41 -3.55
C GLY A 73 7.23 0.07 -3.04
N LEU A 74 7.83 0.10 -1.86
CA LEU A 74 8.08 -1.02 -0.97
C LEU A 74 7.44 -0.69 0.36
N LYS A 75 6.39 -1.42 0.75
CA LYS A 75 5.72 -1.25 2.03
C LYS A 75 5.91 -2.49 2.89
N TYR A 76 6.28 -2.25 4.14
CA TYR A 76 6.42 -3.25 5.18
C TYR A 76 5.29 -3.05 6.19
N ASN A 77 4.45 -4.06 6.36
CA ASN A 77 3.34 -4.03 7.30
C ASN A 77 3.49 -5.14 8.34
N SER A 78 3.35 -4.77 9.62
CA SER A 78 3.40 -5.74 10.71
C SER A 78 2.02 -6.36 10.94
N LEU A 79 1.95 -7.69 11.03
CA LEU A 79 0.74 -8.37 11.44
C LEU A 79 0.68 -8.44 12.96
N LYS A 80 -0.46 -8.08 13.55
CA LYS A 80 -0.69 -8.31 14.98
C LYS A 80 -0.58 -9.81 15.24
N SER A 81 0.35 -10.20 16.10
CA SER A 81 0.51 -11.61 16.49
C SER A 81 -0.78 -12.12 17.10
N ILE A 82 -1.35 -13.16 16.48
CA ILE A 82 -2.35 -14.00 17.15
C ILE A 82 -1.54 -14.90 18.08
N GLU A 83 -1.95 -15.05 19.34
CA GLU A 83 -1.30 -15.93 20.32
C GLU A 83 -1.00 -17.30 19.68
N ASN A 84 0.23 -17.81 19.90
CA ASN A 84 0.76 -19.05 19.32
C ASN A 84 1.00 -19.09 17.79
N SER A 85 1.13 -17.95 17.10
CA SER A 85 1.53 -17.92 15.69
C SER A 85 2.81 -17.11 15.44
N LYS A 86 3.78 -17.69 14.72
CA LYS A 86 4.93 -16.95 14.15
C LYS A 86 4.39 -16.03 13.05
N SER A 87 3.99 -14.80 13.39
CA SER A 87 3.50 -13.85 12.39
C SER A 87 4.64 -13.46 11.44
N LYS A 88 4.41 -13.66 10.15
CA LYS A 88 5.38 -13.32 9.09
C LYS A 88 5.00 -11.96 8.55
N ASN A 89 5.93 -10.99 8.62
CA ASN A 89 5.75 -9.65 8.07
C ASN A 89 5.22 -9.71 6.63
N ILE A 90 4.26 -8.85 6.29
CA ILE A 90 3.75 -8.73 4.92
C ILE A 90 4.56 -7.63 4.24
N VAL A 91 5.28 -8.01 3.20
CA VAL A 91 5.93 -7.08 2.26
C VAL A 91 5.04 -6.93 1.04
N SER A 92 4.76 -5.68 0.66
CA SER A 92 4.03 -5.33 -0.54
C SER A 92 4.84 -4.40 -1.45
N VAL A 93 4.65 -4.58 -2.76
CA VAL A 93 5.24 -3.77 -3.82
C VAL A 93 4.10 -3.18 -4.65
N PRO A 94 3.55 -2.01 -4.27
CA PRO A 94 2.60 -1.28 -5.10
C PRO A 94 3.28 -0.70 -6.33
N ILE A 95 2.64 -0.88 -7.48
CA ILE A 95 2.94 -0.17 -8.73
C ILE A 95 1.66 0.59 -9.09
N TYR A 96 1.77 1.90 -9.30
CA TYR A 96 0.61 2.78 -9.41
C TYR A 96 0.85 3.95 -10.35
N PHE A 97 -0.23 4.43 -10.93
CA PHE A 97 -0.30 5.78 -11.48
C PHE A 97 -0.45 6.76 -10.34
N VAL A 98 0.23 7.89 -10.44
CA VAL A 98 0.12 9.00 -9.51
C VAL A 98 -0.36 10.22 -10.28
N GLY A 99 -1.22 11.01 -9.65
CA GLY A 99 -1.39 12.39 -10.07
C GLY A 99 -1.47 13.32 -8.87
N LYS A 100 -0.99 14.53 -9.10
CA LYS A 100 -0.84 15.58 -8.11
C LYS A 100 -1.27 16.90 -8.74
N GLY A 101 -2.18 17.60 -8.10
CA GLY A 101 -2.65 18.91 -8.54
C GLY A 101 -2.43 19.94 -7.46
N ASN A 102 -1.86 21.09 -7.82
CA ASN A 102 -1.77 22.21 -6.89
C ASN A 102 -3.17 22.80 -6.69
N LEU A 103 -3.57 23.02 -5.43
CA LEU A 103 -4.90 23.53 -5.13
C LEU A 103 -4.96 25.04 -5.31
N PHE A 104 -3.99 25.76 -4.72
CA PHE A 104 -3.83 27.20 -4.85
C PHE A 104 -2.36 27.56 -4.66
N ASN A 105 -1.86 28.57 -5.37
CA ASN A 105 -0.43 28.88 -5.38
C ASN A 105 0.06 29.76 -4.21
N ASN A 106 -0.81 30.21 -3.29
CA ASN A 106 -0.52 31.36 -2.41
C ASN A 106 -0.84 31.16 -0.91
N PHE A 107 -0.39 30.07 -0.29
CA PHE A 107 -0.23 30.05 1.18
C PHE A 107 1.21 30.51 1.49
N THR A 108 1.39 31.63 2.21
CA THR A 108 2.70 32.25 2.54
C THR A 108 3.52 32.80 1.35
N ASP A 109 3.01 33.80 0.63
CA ASP A 109 3.76 34.52 -0.44
C ASP A 109 4.38 33.60 -1.51
N GLY A 110 3.69 32.51 -1.86
CA GLY A 110 4.17 31.53 -2.83
C GLY A 110 5.24 30.55 -2.31
N LYS A 111 5.53 30.54 -1.01
CA LYS A 111 6.54 29.63 -0.41
C LYS A 111 6.00 28.23 -0.12
N VAL A 112 4.71 28.10 0.18
CA VAL A 112 4.06 26.83 0.50
C VAL A 112 2.90 26.60 -0.47
N ALA A 113 2.98 25.51 -1.23
CA ALA A 113 1.97 25.12 -2.20
C ALA A 113 1.14 23.94 -1.67
N PRO A 114 -0.11 24.14 -1.24
CA PRO A 114 -1.02 23.05 -0.93
C PRO A 114 -1.38 22.26 -2.20
N TYR A 115 -1.40 20.94 -2.10
CA TYR A 115 -1.72 20.05 -3.20
C TYR A 115 -2.70 18.94 -2.79
N ILE A 116 -3.41 18.42 -3.78
CA ILE A 116 -4.13 17.15 -3.70
C ILE A 116 -3.36 16.10 -4.48
N ARG A 117 -3.38 14.87 -3.99
CA ARG A 117 -2.66 13.75 -4.59
C ARG A 117 -3.49 12.49 -4.60
N TYR A 118 -3.43 11.75 -5.69
CA TYR A 118 -4.12 10.49 -5.87
C TYR A 118 -3.18 9.43 -6.44
N GLU A 119 -3.38 8.19 -6.02
CA GLU A 119 -2.67 7.03 -6.55
C GLU A 119 -3.68 5.94 -6.91
N LEU A 120 -3.46 5.26 -8.04
CA LEU A 120 -4.27 4.12 -8.45
C LEU A 120 -3.39 3.06 -9.10
N GLY A 121 -3.51 1.82 -8.64
CA GLY A 121 -2.73 0.73 -9.20
C GLY A 121 -2.96 -0.62 -8.53
N TYR A 122 -1.89 -1.41 -8.50
CA TYR A 122 -1.91 -2.77 -8.03
C TYR A 122 -0.76 -3.04 -7.07
N ALA A 123 -1.09 -3.56 -5.88
CA ALA A 123 -0.11 -3.99 -4.90
C ALA A 123 0.17 -5.47 -5.01
N PHE A 124 1.38 -5.83 -5.44
CA PHE A 124 1.87 -7.20 -5.37
C PHE A 124 2.27 -7.51 -3.94
N ARG A 125 1.74 -8.60 -3.37
CA ARG A 125 2.06 -9.03 -2.00
C ARG A 125 2.59 -10.44 -2.02
N ASN A 126 3.56 -10.70 -1.18
CA ASN A 126 4.06 -12.04 -0.95
C ASN A 126 4.01 -12.33 0.54
N GLY A 127 2.96 -13.03 0.97
CA GLY A 127 2.80 -13.46 2.35
C GLY A 127 2.06 -14.79 2.40
N ASN A 128 2.55 -15.72 3.22
CA ASN A 128 1.84 -16.95 3.54
C ASN A 128 1.90 -17.20 5.05
N LEU A 129 0.75 -17.54 5.63
CA LEU A 129 0.65 -18.08 6.96
C LEU A 129 0.33 -19.56 6.82
N LYS A 130 1.21 -20.41 7.33
CA LYS A 130 1.01 -21.85 7.39
C LYS A 130 0.92 -22.26 8.86
N TRP A 131 0.01 -23.17 9.17
CA TRP A 131 -0.04 -23.85 10.45
C TRP A 131 -0.22 -25.34 10.22
N GLU A 132 0.37 -26.14 11.10
CA GLU A 132 0.35 -27.58 11.01
C GLU A 132 0.28 -28.15 12.42
N ASN A 133 -0.64 -29.08 12.63
CA ASN A 133 -0.82 -29.89 13.83
C ASN A 133 -0.94 -31.36 13.41
N GLN A 134 -0.78 -32.30 14.35
CA GLN A 134 -0.69 -33.75 14.07
C GLN A 134 -1.81 -34.35 13.18
N LYS A 135 -2.98 -33.68 13.05
CA LYS A 135 -4.11 -34.16 12.21
C LYS A 135 -4.60 -33.16 11.15
N ASN A 136 -4.15 -31.90 11.20
CA ASN A 136 -4.70 -30.80 10.40
C ASN A 136 -3.58 -29.87 9.92
N SER A 137 -3.67 -29.43 8.67
CA SER A 137 -2.80 -28.37 8.12
C SER A 137 -3.64 -27.27 7.49
N GLY A 138 -3.15 -26.04 7.54
CA GLY A 138 -3.80 -24.92 6.87
C GLY A 138 -2.80 -23.91 6.33
N GLU A 139 -3.19 -23.27 5.24
CA GLU A 139 -2.40 -22.26 4.57
C GLU A 139 -3.30 -21.09 4.15
N ILE A 140 -2.97 -19.89 4.60
CA ILE A 140 -3.53 -18.64 4.11
C ILE A 140 -2.47 -17.96 3.24
N LYS A 141 -2.75 -17.81 1.94
CA LYS A 141 -1.93 -17.04 1.00
C LYS A 141 -2.54 -15.67 0.80
N PHE A 142 -1.74 -14.64 1.04
CA PHE A 142 -2.05 -13.26 0.72
C PHE A 142 -1.52 -12.96 -0.68
N GLY A 143 -2.44 -12.72 -1.62
CA GLY A 143 -2.15 -12.30 -2.98
C GLY A 143 -2.18 -10.78 -3.13
N GLY A 144 -1.82 -10.34 -4.34
CA GLY A 144 -1.96 -8.94 -4.70
C GLY A 144 -3.41 -8.50 -4.87
N GLY A 145 -3.61 -7.19 -4.99
CA GLY A 145 -4.92 -6.61 -5.27
C GLY A 145 -4.86 -5.11 -5.50
N VAL A 146 -6.04 -4.50 -5.64
CA VAL A 146 -6.19 -3.08 -5.95
C VAL A 146 -5.52 -2.23 -4.87
N TYR A 147 -4.85 -1.18 -5.31
CA TYR A 147 -4.26 -0.13 -4.49
C TYR A 147 -4.81 1.20 -4.97
N ALA A 148 -5.41 1.97 -4.07
CA ALA A 148 -5.85 3.32 -4.35
C ALA A 148 -5.54 4.21 -3.15
N SER A 149 -5.12 5.44 -3.36
CA SER A 149 -4.98 6.41 -2.27
C SER A 149 -5.39 7.81 -2.72
N ALA A 150 -5.83 8.61 -1.76
CA ALA A 150 -6.08 10.03 -1.95
C ALA A 150 -5.59 10.79 -0.72
N GLY A 151 -4.92 11.92 -0.93
CA GLY A 151 -4.31 12.69 0.14
C GLY A 151 -4.23 14.17 -0.15
N LEU A 152 -4.06 14.93 0.93
CA LEU A 152 -3.87 16.37 0.92
C LEU A 152 -2.53 16.68 1.58
N GLY A 153 -1.77 17.57 0.95
CA GLY A 153 -0.43 17.90 1.39
C GLY A 153 -0.04 19.32 1.15
N ILE A 154 1.18 19.62 1.57
CA ILE A 154 1.86 20.87 1.31
C ILE A 154 3.24 20.56 0.73
N GLN A 155 3.63 21.37 -0.23
CA GLN A 155 4.98 21.38 -0.79
C GLN A 155 5.67 22.69 -0.39
N TYR A 156 6.90 22.56 0.08
CA TYR A 156 7.80 23.67 0.37
C TYR A 156 9.11 23.42 -0.38
N LYS A 157 9.33 24.17 -1.47
CA LYS A 157 10.44 23.90 -2.42
C LYS A 157 10.36 22.44 -2.92
N ASN A 158 11.46 21.71 -2.83
CA ASN A 158 11.57 20.30 -3.17
C ASN A 158 11.00 19.35 -2.10
N PHE A 159 10.60 19.84 -0.93
CA PHE A 159 10.05 18.99 0.13
C PHE A 159 8.54 18.90 0.04
N THR A 160 8.01 17.69 0.19
CA THR A 160 6.57 17.43 0.22
C THR A 160 6.19 16.74 1.53
N THR A 161 4.98 17.00 2.02
CA THR A 161 4.38 16.23 3.11
C THR A 161 2.87 16.15 2.90
N ASP A 162 2.29 14.97 3.07
CA ASP A 162 0.83 14.79 3.00
C ASP A 162 0.31 13.76 3.97
N LEU A 163 -0.98 13.92 4.26
CA LEU A 163 -1.79 12.91 4.89
C LEU A 163 -2.64 12.25 3.80
N SER A 164 -2.46 10.94 3.61
CA SER A 164 -3.22 10.17 2.62
C SER A 164 -4.07 9.10 3.27
N TYR A 165 -5.29 8.93 2.76
CA TYR A 165 -6.11 7.75 3.04
C TYR A 165 -5.91 6.74 1.91
N ASN A 166 -5.57 5.51 2.28
CA ASN A 166 -5.24 4.43 1.37
C ASN A 166 -6.31 3.34 1.47
N TRP A 167 -6.80 2.89 0.33
CA TRP A 167 -7.67 1.74 0.14
C TRP A 167 -6.90 0.60 -0.51
N GLU A 168 -6.83 -0.53 0.18
CA GLU A 168 -6.18 -1.74 -0.31
C GLU A 168 -7.16 -2.89 -0.40
N GLY A 169 -7.25 -3.50 -1.58
CA GLY A 169 -7.84 -4.81 -1.79
C GLY A 169 -6.77 -5.89 -1.68
N ILE A 170 -7.03 -6.91 -0.87
CA ILE A 170 -6.11 -8.03 -0.64
C ILE A 170 -6.85 -9.32 -1.00
N ARG A 171 -6.40 -10.00 -2.05
CA ARG A 171 -6.93 -11.32 -2.38
C ARG A 171 -6.38 -12.34 -1.38
N VAL A 172 -7.26 -13.05 -0.69
CA VAL A 172 -6.89 -14.08 0.28
C VAL A 172 -7.34 -15.43 -0.24
N LYS A 173 -6.42 -16.40 -0.28
CA LYS A 173 -6.74 -17.81 -0.54
C LYS A 173 -6.48 -18.60 0.73
N ARG A 174 -7.51 -19.25 1.27
CA ARG A 174 -7.42 -20.08 2.47
C ARG A 174 -7.62 -21.53 2.08
N ASN A 175 -6.62 -22.35 2.35
CA ASN A 175 -6.68 -23.79 2.23
C ASN A 175 -6.63 -24.39 3.62
N TYR A 176 -7.53 -25.33 3.91
CA TYR A 176 -7.55 -26.08 5.15
C TYR A 176 -7.71 -27.57 4.83
N LYS A 177 -6.86 -28.38 5.43
CA LYS A 177 -6.88 -29.84 5.29
C LYS A 177 -7.03 -30.46 6.67
N THR A 178 -8.00 -31.35 6.81
CA THR A 178 -8.13 -32.25 7.96
C THR A 178 -7.92 -33.68 7.50
N ALA A 179 -7.83 -34.61 8.44
CA ALA A 179 -7.78 -36.05 8.14
C ALA A 179 -8.98 -36.55 7.30
N ALA A 180 -10.11 -35.83 7.28
CA ALA A 180 -11.33 -36.25 6.60
C ALA A 180 -11.73 -35.37 5.40
N TYR A 181 -11.31 -34.09 5.34
CA TYR A 181 -11.78 -33.15 4.32
C TYR A 181 -10.71 -32.15 3.88
N ASN A 182 -10.80 -31.75 2.60
CA ASN A 182 -10.04 -30.63 2.04
C ASN A 182 -11.00 -29.47 1.73
N TYR A 183 -10.73 -28.29 2.28
CA TYR A 183 -11.50 -27.07 2.06
C TYR A 183 -10.62 -25.96 1.46
N SER A 184 -11.11 -25.27 0.44
CA SER A 184 -10.42 -24.16 -0.22
C SER A 184 -11.39 -23.02 -0.47
N ASP A 185 -11.02 -21.82 -0.02
CA ASP A 185 -11.85 -20.62 -0.10
C ASP A 185 -11.03 -19.42 -0.61
N LYS A 186 -11.69 -18.53 -1.35
CA LYS A 186 -11.08 -17.34 -1.94
C LYS A 186 -11.98 -16.14 -1.65
N PHE A 187 -11.44 -15.15 -0.96
CA PHE A 187 -12.17 -13.91 -0.66
C PHE A 187 -11.25 -12.70 -0.82
N THR A 188 -11.83 -11.50 -0.90
CA THR A 188 -11.09 -10.24 -0.95
C THR A 188 -11.29 -9.49 0.35
N LEU A 189 -10.20 -9.16 1.03
CA LEU A 189 -10.20 -8.29 2.20
C LEU A 189 -9.98 -6.85 1.73
N HIS A 190 -10.81 -5.93 2.23
CA HIS A 190 -10.63 -4.50 2.01
C HIS A 190 -10.09 -3.85 3.28
N GLN A 191 -9.06 -3.03 3.14
CA GLN A 191 -8.45 -2.33 4.26
C GLN A 191 -8.28 -0.85 3.94
N GLY A 192 -8.60 -0.01 4.93
CA GLY A 192 -8.32 1.41 4.93
C GLY A 192 -7.21 1.77 5.92
N PHE A 193 -6.28 2.64 5.54
CA PHE A 193 -5.30 3.19 6.46
C PHE A 193 -4.94 4.64 6.10
N VAL A 194 -4.67 5.42 7.15
CA VAL A 194 -4.17 6.79 7.06
C VAL A 194 -2.65 6.75 7.18
N THR A 195 -1.96 7.36 6.22
CA THR A 195 -0.49 7.41 6.16
C THR A 195 -0.05 8.86 6.15
N LEU A 196 0.96 9.17 6.97
CA LEU A 196 1.73 10.40 6.85
C LEU A 196 2.92 10.13 5.93
N ASN A 197 3.04 10.90 4.86
CA ASN A 197 4.13 10.79 3.89
C ASN A 197 4.98 12.05 3.91
N VAL A 198 6.28 11.88 3.76
CA VAL A 198 7.25 12.94 3.48
C VAL A 198 8.02 12.58 2.23
N GLY A 199 8.36 13.57 1.41
CA GLY A 199 9.06 13.34 0.15
C GLY A 199 10.04 14.45 -0.20
N TYR A 200 10.95 14.10 -1.11
CA TYR A 200 11.89 15.02 -1.72
C TYR A 200 11.86 14.86 -3.24
N ALA A 201 11.49 15.94 -3.93
CA ALA A 201 11.35 16.02 -5.37
C ALA A 201 12.62 16.57 -6.03
N PHE A 202 13.15 15.83 -6.99
CA PHE A 202 14.22 16.23 -7.89
C PHE A 202 13.56 16.69 -9.19
N GLU A 203 13.55 18.00 -9.39
CA GLU A 203 13.09 18.63 -10.62
C GLU A 203 14.28 18.74 -11.59
N LYS A 204 14.05 18.46 -12.88
CA LYS A 204 15.05 18.55 -13.95
C LYS A 204 14.87 19.82 -14.78
#